data_AF-A0A3M0Y9K6-F1
#
_entry.id   AF-A0A3M0Y9K6-F1
#
_cell.length_a   1.000
_cell.length_b   1.000
_cell.length_c   1.000
_cell.angle_alpha   90.00
_cell.angle_beta   90.00
_cell.angle_gamma   90.00
#
_symmetry.space_group_name_H-M   'P 1'
#
loop_
_entity.id
_entity.type
_entity.pdbx_description
1 polymer ?
#
loop_
_entity_poly.entity_id
_entity_poly.type
_entity_poly.pdbx_seq_one_letter_code
_entity_poly.pdbx_strand_id
1 'polypeptide(L)' 'MKTAAYICQGCQLGERLDTQALATIASREGKMDIVREHPFLCNREGVAMIQKDIEEGADHIVIAACSRRAKTEAFR' A
#
# COMPACT_ATOMS: atom_id res chain seq x y z
N MET A 1 -14.89 1.36 -10.42
CA MET A 1 -13.43 1.28 -10.30
C MET A 1 -13.01 2.23 -9.22
N LYS A 2 -12.53 1.68 -8.11
CA LYS A 2 -12.01 2.41 -6.96
C LYS A 2 -10.62 1.85 -6.69
N THR A 3 -9.63 2.64 -7.08
CA THR A 3 -8.21 2.27 -7.10
C THR A 3 -7.55 2.61 -5.77
N ALA A 4 -6.70 1.72 -5.27
CA ALA A 4 -6.04 1.90 -3.99
C ALA A 4 -4.54 1.58 -4.08
N ALA A 5 -3.70 2.50 -3.59
CA ALA A 5 -2.26 2.34 -3.50
C ALA A 5 -1.81 2.30 -2.03
N TYR A 6 -1.07 1.26 -1.67
CA TYR A 6 -0.52 1.05 -0.34
C TYR A 6 1.00 1.03 -0.39
N ILE A 7 1.65 1.92 0.37
CA ILE A 7 3.11 2.08 0.38
C ILE A 7 3.67 1.59 1.72
N CYS A 8 4.57 0.62 1.68
CA CYS A 8 5.23 0.10 2.87
C CYS A 8 6.48 0.91 3.20
N GLN A 9 6.64 1.31 4.46
CA GLN A 9 7.84 1.98 4.96
C GLN A 9 8.80 1.02 5.70
N GLY A 10 8.38 -0.23 5.91
CA GLY A 10 9.11 -1.23 6.68
C GLY A 10 10.36 -1.74 5.96
N CYS A 11 11.18 -2.53 6.67
CA CYS A 11 12.41 -3.10 6.13
C CYS A 11 13.35 -2.05 5.52
N GLN A 12 13.45 -0.88 6.16
CA GLN A 12 14.25 0.27 5.74
C GLN A 12 13.78 0.97 4.45
N LEU A 13 12.60 0.62 3.92
CA LEU A 13 12.06 1.32 2.73
C LEU A 13 11.82 2.80 3.02
N GLY A 14 11.22 3.14 4.18
CA GLY A 14 10.97 4.53 4.57
C GLY A 14 12.23 5.32 4.91
N GLU A 15 13.35 4.66 5.17
CA GLU A 15 14.66 5.32 5.39
C GLU A 15 15.40 5.60 4.08
N ARG A 16 15.15 4.78 3.05
CA ARG A 16 15.89 4.81 1.77
C ARG A 16 15.11 5.43 0.63
N LEU A 17 13.79 5.48 0.75
CA LEU A 17 12.87 6.03 -0.25
C LEU A 17 12.05 7.14 0.38
N ASP A 18 11.79 8.18 -0.41
CA ASP A 18 10.83 9.22 -0.04
C ASP A 18 9.42 8.71 -0.27
N THR A 19 8.84 8.06 0.73
CA THR A 19 7.49 7.47 0.62
C THR A 19 6.39 8.51 0.53
N GLN A 20 6.64 9.75 1.01
CA GLN A 20 5.71 10.87 0.85
C GLN A 20 5.67 11.37 -0.59
N ALA A 21 6.83 11.44 -1.27
CA ALA A 21 6.88 11.73 -2.69
C ALA A 21 6.16 10.64 -3.50
N LEU A 22 6.36 9.36 -3.17
CA LEU A 22 5.64 8.26 -3.81
C LEU A 22 4.12 8.36 -3.60
N ALA A 23 3.66 8.69 -2.39
CA ALA A 23 2.25 8.90 -2.10
C ALA A 23 1.67 10.09 -2.88
N THR A 24 2.44 11.17 -3.01
CA THR A 24 2.08 12.35 -3.81
C THR A 24 1.92 11.99 -5.29
N ILE A 25 2.84 11.22 -5.85
CA ILE A 25 2.77 10.75 -7.25
C ILE A 25 1.55 9.84 -7.45
N ALA A 26 1.33 8.87 -6.54
CA ALA A 26 0.18 7.98 -6.61
C ALA A 26 -1.16 8.75 -6.61
N SER A 27 -1.26 9.79 -5.77
CA SER A 27 -2.47 10.63 -5.70
C SER A 27 -2.62 11.57 -6.91
N ARG A 28 -1.56 12.25 -7.35
CA ARG A 28 -1.65 13.30 -8.38
C ARG A 28 -1.60 12.76 -9.81
N GLU A 29 -0.60 11.94 -10.09
CA GLU A 29 -0.35 11.41 -11.43
C GLU A 29 -1.10 10.10 -11.64
N GLY A 30 -1.02 9.20 -10.65
CA GLY A 30 -1.76 7.94 -10.65
C GLY A 30 -3.27 8.10 -10.46
N LYS A 31 -3.71 9.27 -9.94
CA LYS A 31 -5.13 9.59 -9.65
C LYS A 31 -5.82 8.49 -8.84
N MET A 32 -5.07 7.87 -7.93
CA MET A 32 -5.58 6.79 -7.08
C MET A 32 -6.63 7.35 -6.12
N ASP A 33 -7.74 6.64 -5.96
CA ASP A 33 -8.85 7.05 -5.08
C ASP A 33 -8.45 6.96 -3.60
N ILE A 34 -7.64 5.95 -3.27
CA ILE A 34 -7.08 5.74 -1.93
C ILE A 34 -5.56 5.67 -2.04
N VAL A 35 -4.86 6.43 -1.20
CA VAL A 35 -3.41 6.31 -1.02
C VAL A 35 -3.13 6.24 0.48
N ARG A 36 -2.45 5.18 0.91
CA ARG A 36 -2.06 4.99 2.30
C ARG A 36 -0.60 4.57 2.42
N GLU A 37 0.02 5.05 3.48
CA GLU A 37 1.35 4.63 3.90
C GLU A 37 1.23 3.83 5.21
N HIS A 38 2.09 2.83 5.39
CA HIS A 38 2.13 2.07 6.65
C HIS A 38 3.56 1.64 7.03
N PRO A 39 3.92 1.67 8.33
CA PRO A 39 5.21 1.18 8.80
C PRO A 39 5.47 -0.28 8.41
N PHE A 40 4.44 -1.15 8.42
CA PHE A 40 4.58 -2.55 7.99
C PHE A 40 3.27 -3.04 7.37
N LEU A 41 3.16 -3.04 6.03
CA LEU A 41 1.92 -3.49 5.40
C LEU A 41 1.60 -4.97 5.65
N CYS A 42 2.63 -5.81 5.82
CA CYS A 42 2.45 -7.26 6.00
C CYS A 42 2.15 -7.68 7.45
N ASN A 43 1.98 -6.74 8.38
CA ASN A 43 1.53 -7.07 9.74
C ASN A 43 0.00 -7.10 9.80
N ARG A 44 -0.55 -7.53 10.95
CA ARG A 44 -2.00 -7.65 11.14
C ARG A 44 -2.75 -6.32 10.90
N GLU A 45 -2.20 -5.21 11.35
CA GLU A 45 -2.82 -3.88 11.22
C GLU A 45 -2.83 -3.39 9.77
N GLY A 46 -1.71 -3.56 9.06
CA GLY A 46 -1.59 -3.22 7.65
C GLY A 46 -2.54 -4.02 6.76
N VAL A 47 -2.65 -5.33 7.00
CA VAL A 47 -3.60 -6.19 6.28
C VAL A 47 -5.04 -5.82 6.61
N ALA A 48 -5.37 -5.58 7.88
CA ALA A 48 -6.72 -5.19 8.29
C ALA A 48 -7.14 -3.85 7.66
N MET A 49 -6.21 -2.89 7.53
CA MET A 49 -6.47 -1.63 6.84
C MET A 49 -6.78 -1.84 5.36
N ILE A 50 -6.01 -2.66 4.66
CA ILE A 50 -6.28 -2.99 3.25
C ILE A 50 -7.65 -3.67 3.13
N GLN A 51 -7.93 -4.65 3.99
CA GLN A 51 -9.20 -5.39 3.99
C GLN A 51 -10.41 -4.46 4.19
N LYS A 52 -10.29 -3.50 5.10
CA LYS A 52 -11.34 -2.51 5.33
C LYS A 52 -11.62 -1.67 4.08
N ASP A 53 -10.59 -1.20 3.38
CA ASP A 53 -10.77 -0.42 2.17
C ASP A 53 -11.41 -1.24 1.03
N ILE A 54 -11.10 -2.55 0.96
CA ILE A 54 -11.76 -3.50 0.04
C ILE A 54 -13.25 -3.62 0.38
N GLU A 55 -13.59 -3.76 1.65
CA GLU A 55 -14.98 -3.79 2.13
C GLU A 55 -15.72 -2.48 1.81
N GLU A 56 -15.01 -1.35 1.84
CA GLU A 56 -15.50 -0.03 1.41
C GLU A 56 -15.48 0.16 -0.12
N GLY A 57 -15.20 -0.90 -0.89
CA GLY A 57 -15.38 -0.97 -2.34
C GLY A 57 -14.12 -0.76 -3.18
N ALA A 58 -12.92 -0.79 -2.62
CA ALA A 58 -11.69 -0.79 -3.41
C ALA A 58 -11.57 -2.10 -4.22
N ASP A 59 -11.40 -2.00 -5.54
CA ASP A 59 -11.45 -3.14 -6.47
C ASP A 59 -10.16 -3.31 -7.30
N HIS A 60 -9.29 -2.30 -7.33
CA HIS A 60 -8.00 -2.35 -8.04
C HIS A 60 -6.89 -1.90 -7.09
N ILE A 61 -6.03 -2.84 -6.69
CA ILE A 61 -5.12 -2.65 -5.57
C ILE A 61 -3.66 -2.72 -6.05
N VAL A 62 -2.87 -1.77 -5.60
CA VAL A 62 -1.41 -1.74 -5.75
C VAL A 62 -0.76 -1.79 -4.38
N ILE A 63 0.14 -2.76 -4.18
CA ILE A 63 0.96 -2.90 -2.98
C ILE A 63 2.40 -2.58 -3.35
N ALA A 64 2.85 -1.37 -3.03
CA ALA A 64 4.22 -0.89 -3.20
C ALA A 64 5.05 -1.24 -1.96
N ALA A 65 5.52 -2.49 -1.91
CA ALA A 65 6.23 -3.04 -0.75
C ALA A 65 7.43 -3.90 -1.17
N CYS A 66 7.72 -4.93 -0.39
CA CYS A 66 8.80 -5.88 -0.65
C CYS A 66 8.50 -6.79 -1.86
N SER A 67 9.43 -7.70 -2.16
CA SER A 67 9.27 -8.67 -3.23
C SER A 67 8.01 -9.52 -3.03
N ARG A 68 7.25 -9.71 -4.13
CA ARG A 68 6.12 -10.65 -4.17
C ARG A 68 6.53 -12.04 -3.69
N ARG A 69 7.76 -12.47 -3.93
CA ARG A 69 8.26 -13.79 -3.50
C ARG A 69 8.34 -13.97 -1.98
N ALA A 70 8.35 -12.89 -1.20
CA ALA A 70 8.61 -12.95 0.24
C ALA A 70 7.33 -12.95 1.10
N LYS A 71 6.33 -12.15 0.73
CA LYS A 71 5.15 -11.89 1.58
C LYS A 71 3.81 -12.07 0.86
N THR A 72 3.77 -12.82 -0.25
CA THR A 72 2.52 -13.07 -0.99
C THR A 72 1.40 -13.61 -0.09
N GLU A 73 1.70 -14.53 0.84
CA GLU A 73 0.68 -15.12 1.72
C GLU A 73 0.02 -14.09 2.66
N ALA A 74 0.70 -12.99 2.99
CA ALA A 74 0.12 -11.94 3.83
C ALA A 74 -0.91 -11.08 3.07
N PHE A 75 -0.92 -11.12 1.74
CA PHE A 75 -1.69 -10.21 0.87
C PHE A 75 -2.62 -10.95 -0.11
N ARG A 76 -2.79 -12.27 0.04
CA ARG A 76 -3.76 -13.08 -0.70
C ARG A 76 -5.01 -13.28 0.14
#